data_AF-A0A1I5CT39-F1
#
_entry.id   AF-A0A1I5CT39-F1
#
_cell.length_a   1.000
_cell.length_b   1.000
_cell.length_c   1.000
_cell.angle_alpha   90.00
_cell.angle_beta   90.00
_cell.angle_gamma   90.00
#
_symmetry.space_group_name_H-M   'P 1'
#
loop_
_entity.id
_entity.type
_entity.pdbx_description
1 polymer ?
#
loop_
_entity_poly.entity_id
_entity_poly.type
_entity_poly.pdbx_seq_one_letter_code
_entity_poly.pdbx_strand_id
1 'polypeptide(L)'
;MTAPTKPQSSPADATPTSTPTAGSTPAPSALHTPVIAWFETHARDLPWRRPEAGPWGVMVSEFMLQQTPVNRVLPVYEQWLARWPRPADLAKEPPGEAVRAWGRLGYPRRALRLHGAAVAITERHGGDVPRDHAQLLALPGIGEYTAAAVASFAYGQRHAVLDTNVRRVFARAVSGTQYPPNATTAAERKLARALLPEDDGTASRWAAASMELGALVCTAKNETCARCPIAGQCAWRLAGKPAHEGPARRGQTYAGTDRQVRGKLLAVLRDAITPVPQAVLDRVWDEPVQRARALDGLVSDGLVEPLPGGLYRLPLT
;
A
#
# COMPACT_ATOMS: atom_id res chain seq x y z
N MET A 1 46.22 77.98 -33.55
CA MET A 1 44.85 77.42 -33.51
C MET A 1 44.87 76.05 -34.16
N THR A 2 45.02 74.99 -33.38
CA THR A 2 44.54 73.61 -33.65
C THR A 2 44.91 72.77 -32.44
N ALA A 3 43.87 72.30 -31.73
CA ALA A 3 43.96 71.59 -30.47
C ALA A 3 44.28 70.09 -30.68
N PRO A 4 44.88 69.42 -29.68
CA PRO A 4 45.19 68.00 -29.75
C PRO A 4 43.98 67.11 -29.42
N THR A 5 43.90 65.99 -30.14
CA THR A 5 42.88 64.93 -30.10
C THR A 5 42.89 64.17 -28.77
N LYS A 6 41.73 64.04 -28.11
CA LYS A 6 41.51 63.16 -26.96
C LYS A 6 41.34 61.70 -27.42
N PRO A 7 41.88 60.69 -26.69
CA PRO A 7 41.48 59.30 -26.87
C PRO A 7 40.13 59.01 -26.19
N GLN A 8 39.29 58.23 -26.89
CA GLN A 8 38.02 57.69 -26.40
C GLN A 8 38.26 56.56 -25.40
N SER A 9 37.60 56.61 -24.24
CA SER A 9 37.53 55.52 -23.27
C SER A 9 36.54 54.45 -23.74
N SER A 10 36.95 53.17 -23.68
CA SER A 10 36.08 52.01 -23.88
C SER A 10 35.21 51.75 -22.64
N PRO A 11 33.95 51.32 -22.79
CA PRO A 11 33.19 50.78 -21.66
C PRO A 11 33.67 49.36 -21.34
N ALA A 12 33.93 49.12 -20.06
CA ALA A 12 34.33 47.83 -19.52
C ALA A 12 33.22 46.77 -19.65
N ASP A 13 33.65 45.54 -19.96
CA ASP A 13 32.85 44.31 -19.99
C ASP A 13 32.04 44.12 -18.70
N ALA A 14 30.72 44.26 -18.82
CA ALA A 14 29.79 43.73 -17.83
C ALA A 14 29.56 42.25 -18.16
N THR A 15 30.28 41.38 -17.47
CA THR A 15 30.01 39.93 -17.49
C THR A 15 28.61 39.68 -16.95
N PRO A 16 27.68 39.03 -17.68
CA PRO A 16 26.37 38.74 -17.13
C PRO A 16 26.49 37.59 -16.13
N THR A 17 26.39 37.93 -14.85
CA THR A 17 26.20 36.98 -13.75
C THR A 17 24.91 36.19 -14.02
N SER A 18 25.04 34.92 -14.38
CA SER A 18 23.91 34.01 -14.61
C SER A 18 23.21 33.73 -13.28
N THR A 19 21.99 34.26 -13.15
CA THR A 19 21.04 33.96 -12.08
C THR A 19 20.67 32.46 -12.11
N PRO A 20 20.57 31.75 -10.97
CA PRO A 20 20.14 30.36 -10.96
C PRO A 20 18.68 30.29 -11.41
N THR A 21 18.43 29.56 -12.49
CA THR A 21 17.08 29.35 -13.03
C THR A 21 16.28 28.51 -12.03
N ALA A 22 15.12 29.02 -11.64
CA ALA A 22 14.19 28.33 -10.76
C ALA A 22 13.72 27.00 -11.37
N GLY A 23 14.03 25.90 -10.69
CA GLY A 23 13.25 24.65 -10.61
C GLY A 23 12.67 24.08 -11.91
N SER A 24 13.51 23.58 -12.82
CA SER A 24 13.02 22.61 -13.81
C SER A 24 12.60 21.33 -13.10
N THR A 25 11.35 20.90 -13.27
CA THR A 25 10.92 19.57 -12.84
C THR A 25 11.80 18.53 -13.54
N PRO A 26 12.45 17.59 -12.83
CA PRO A 26 13.30 16.59 -13.47
C PRO A 26 12.49 15.82 -14.51
N ALA A 27 13.09 15.56 -15.67
CA ALA A 27 12.46 14.71 -16.68
C ALA A 27 12.14 13.33 -16.07
N PRO A 28 10.98 12.71 -16.34
CA PRO A 28 10.58 11.44 -15.72
C PRO A 28 11.66 10.34 -15.83
N SER A 29 12.35 10.25 -16.97
CA SER A 29 13.45 9.30 -17.18
C SER A 29 14.61 9.45 -16.19
N ALA A 30 14.86 10.65 -15.67
CA ALA A 30 15.94 10.93 -14.74
C ALA A 30 15.70 10.33 -13.33
N LEU A 31 14.44 10.00 -13.00
CA LEU A 31 14.06 9.34 -11.76
C LEU A 31 14.06 7.81 -11.87
N HIS A 32 13.65 7.26 -13.03
CA HIS A 32 13.42 5.82 -13.18
C HIS A 32 14.71 5.00 -13.03
N THR A 33 15.72 5.27 -13.85
CA THR A 33 16.98 4.52 -13.90
C THR A 33 17.67 4.40 -12.54
N PRO A 34 17.95 5.48 -11.79
CA PRO A 34 18.65 5.36 -10.50
C PRO A 34 17.85 4.60 -9.44
N VAL A 35 16.52 4.68 -9.46
CA VAL A 35 15.67 3.96 -8.49
C VAL A 35 15.57 2.48 -8.83
N ILE A 36 15.44 2.13 -10.12
CA ILE A 36 15.42 0.72 -10.56
C ILE A 36 16.78 0.06 -10.29
N ALA A 37 17.90 0.70 -10.65
CA ALA A 37 19.24 0.17 -10.38
C ALA A 37 19.52 -0.01 -8.87
N TRP A 38 19.04 0.93 -8.05
CA TRP A 38 19.08 0.78 -6.60
C TRP A 38 18.26 -0.43 -6.13
N PHE A 39 17.05 -0.61 -6.67
CA PHE A 39 16.17 -1.71 -6.31
C PHE A 39 16.77 -3.08 -6.65
N GLU A 40 17.42 -3.23 -7.81
CA GLU A 40 18.08 -4.48 -8.22
C GLU A 40 19.11 -4.99 -7.21
N THR A 41 19.73 -4.10 -6.44
CA THR A 41 20.77 -4.42 -5.46
C THR A 41 20.30 -4.37 -4.01
N HIS A 42 19.14 -3.74 -3.73
CA HIS A 42 18.66 -3.48 -2.37
C HIS A 42 17.26 -4.02 -2.07
N ALA A 43 16.57 -4.61 -3.06
CA ALA A 43 15.26 -5.19 -2.86
C ALA A 43 15.30 -6.24 -1.75
N ARG A 44 14.37 -6.14 -0.80
CA ARG A 44 14.15 -7.23 0.14
C ARG A 44 13.71 -8.47 -0.61
N ASP A 45 14.32 -9.59 -0.25
CA ASP A 45 13.84 -10.91 -0.61
C ASP A 45 12.52 -11.17 0.13
N LEU A 46 11.43 -11.17 -0.61
CA LEU A 46 10.07 -11.36 -0.11
C LEU A 46 9.41 -12.47 -0.93
N PRO A 47 8.73 -13.42 -0.30
CA PRO A 47 8.25 -14.63 -1.00
C PRO A 47 7.29 -14.29 -2.15
N TRP A 48 6.43 -13.28 -1.99
CA TRP A 48 5.51 -12.81 -3.03
C TRP A 48 6.17 -12.05 -4.20
N ARG A 49 7.48 -11.77 -4.15
CA ARG A 49 8.24 -11.20 -5.28
C ARG A 49 8.91 -12.26 -6.13
N ARG A 50 8.99 -13.50 -5.64
CA ARG A 50 9.65 -14.57 -6.37
C ARG A 50 8.71 -15.13 -7.45
N PRO A 51 9.24 -15.60 -8.59
CA PRO A 51 8.42 -16.15 -9.67
C PRO A 51 7.44 -17.24 -9.20
N GLU A 52 7.83 -18.05 -8.22
CA GLU A 52 7.02 -19.17 -7.71
C GLU A 52 5.73 -18.73 -6.99
N ALA A 53 5.65 -17.49 -6.52
CA ALA A 53 4.43 -16.97 -5.88
C ALA A 53 3.25 -16.92 -6.86
N GLY A 54 3.55 -16.63 -8.13
CA GLY A 54 2.55 -16.43 -9.17
C GLY A 54 1.50 -15.35 -8.84
N PRO A 55 0.47 -15.22 -9.69
CA PRO A 55 -0.58 -14.20 -9.51
C PRO A 55 -1.40 -14.34 -8.23
N TRP A 56 -1.65 -15.58 -7.79
CA TRP A 56 -2.37 -15.84 -6.55
C TRP A 56 -1.56 -15.40 -5.33
N GLY A 57 -0.27 -15.79 -5.26
CA GLY A 57 0.61 -15.35 -4.18
C GLY A 57 0.77 -13.83 -4.12
N VAL A 58 0.87 -13.16 -5.27
CA VAL A 58 0.89 -11.68 -5.31
C VAL A 58 -0.43 -11.10 -4.79
N MET A 59 -1.59 -11.62 -5.22
CA MET A 59 -2.88 -11.15 -4.75
C MET A 59 -3.05 -11.31 -3.24
N VAL A 60 -2.70 -12.47 -2.68
CA VAL A 60 -2.76 -12.73 -1.23
C VAL A 60 -1.89 -11.74 -0.47
N SER A 61 -0.66 -11.47 -0.92
CA SER A 61 0.21 -10.48 -0.26
C SER A 61 -0.38 -9.07 -0.31
N GLU A 62 -0.96 -8.65 -1.45
CA GLU A 62 -1.57 -7.32 -1.57
C GLU A 62 -2.80 -7.14 -0.67
N PHE A 63 -3.58 -8.21 -0.45
CA PHE A 63 -4.64 -8.17 0.56
C PHE A 63 -4.06 -8.05 1.97
N MET A 64 -3.01 -8.80 2.31
CA MET A 64 -2.42 -8.82 3.66
C MET A 64 -1.67 -7.53 4.00
N LEU A 65 -0.91 -6.95 3.06
CA LEU A 65 -0.04 -5.79 3.28
C LEU A 65 -0.79 -4.46 3.46
N GLN A 66 -2.09 -4.41 3.15
CA GLN A 66 -2.91 -3.23 3.43
C GLN A 66 -2.88 -2.88 4.92
N GLN A 67 -2.24 -1.77 5.28
CA GLN A 67 -2.14 -1.29 6.67
C GLN A 67 -1.54 -2.33 7.65
N THR A 68 -0.75 -3.28 7.15
CA THR A 68 -0.12 -4.33 7.96
C THR A 68 1.36 -4.45 7.59
N PRO A 69 2.30 -4.34 8.54
CA PRO A 69 3.72 -4.36 8.22
C PRO A 69 4.18 -5.75 7.77
N VAL A 70 5.18 -5.78 6.86
CA VAL A 70 5.73 -6.99 6.23
C VAL A 70 6.07 -8.08 7.23
N ASN A 71 6.75 -7.74 8.33
CA ASN A 71 7.18 -8.72 9.35
C ASN A 71 6.01 -9.46 10.01
N ARG A 72 4.82 -8.87 10.06
CA ARG A 72 3.61 -9.51 10.58
C ARG A 72 2.92 -10.36 9.51
N VAL A 73 3.05 -9.99 8.25
CA VAL A 73 2.44 -10.68 7.11
C VAL A 73 3.17 -11.97 6.77
N LEU A 74 4.51 -11.97 6.76
CA LEU A 74 5.33 -13.12 6.35
C LEU A 74 4.87 -14.48 6.90
N PRO A 75 4.76 -14.70 8.23
CA PRO A 75 4.39 -16.01 8.74
C PRO A 75 2.95 -16.42 8.38
N VAL A 76 2.03 -15.46 8.28
CA VAL A 76 0.63 -15.75 7.91
C VAL A 76 0.53 -16.06 6.41
N TYR A 77 1.30 -15.36 5.58
CA TYR A 77 1.38 -15.60 4.14
C TYR A 77 1.87 -17.02 3.82
N GLU A 78 2.94 -17.45 4.47
CA GLU A 78 3.51 -18.79 4.26
C GLU A 78 2.52 -19.88 4.67
N GLN A 79 1.89 -19.75 5.84
CA GLN A 79 0.84 -20.68 6.30
C GLN A 79 -0.37 -20.68 5.36
N TRP A 80 -0.75 -19.50 4.85
CA TRP A 80 -1.88 -19.34 3.94
C TRP A 80 -1.66 -20.08 2.63
N LEU A 81 -0.51 -19.88 1.98
CA LEU A 81 -0.21 -20.55 0.71
C LEU A 81 0.13 -22.03 0.87
N ALA A 82 0.64 -22.45 2.03
CA ALA A 82 0.79 -23.87 2.34
C ALA A 82 -0.56 -24.59 2.44
N ARG A 83 -1.59 -23.92 3.01
CA ARG A 83 -2.95 -24.46 3.13
C ARG A 83 -3.76 -24.32 1.84
N TRP A 84 -3.65 -23.17 1.18
CA TRP A 84 -4.46 -22.80 0.01
C TRP A 84 -3.57 -22.29 -1.14
N PRO A 85 -2.85 -23.20 -1.83
CA PRO A 85 -1.92 -22.84 -2.89
C PRO A 85 -2.61 -22.29 -4.13
N ARG A 86 -3.91 -22.55 -4.34
CA ARG A 86 -4.71 -21.97 -5.43
C ARG A 86 -5.98 -21.27 -4.93
N PRO A 87 -6.57 -20.34 -5.71
CA PRO A 87 -7.86 -19.72 -5.38
C PRO A 87 -8.95 -20.76 -5.07
N ALA A 88 -9.02 -21.83 -5.85
CA ALA A 88 -10.01 -22.90 -5.69
C ALA A 88 -9.88 -23.65 -4.35
N ASP A 89 -8.69 -23.70 -3.74
CA ASP A 89 -8.49 -24.37 -2.46
C ASP A 89 -9.08 -23.54 -1.31
N LEU A 90 -8.95 -22.21 -1.38
CA LEU A 90 -9.59 -21.30 -0.44
C LEU A 90 -11.11 -21.24 -0.66
N ALA A 91 -11.56 -21.23 -1.92
CA ALA A 91 -12.96 -21.10 -2.28
C ALA A 91 -13.84 -22.27 -1.77
N LYS A 92 -13.25 -23.45 -1.58
CA LYS A 92 -13.94 -24.64 -1.04
C LYS A 92 -14.20 -24.56 0.46
N GLU A 93 -13.49 -23.70 1.17
CA GLU A 93 -13.62 -23.57 2.61
C GLU A 93 -14.76 -22.60 2.98
N PRO A 94 -15.36 -22.76 4.15
CA PRO A 94 -16.21 -21.73 4.72
C PRO A 94 -15.44 -20.39 4.86
N PRO A 95 -16.07 -19.23 4.62
CA PRO A 95 -15.42 -17.91 4.76
C PRO A 95 -14.86 -17.66 6.17
N GLY A 96 -15.46 -18.29 7.20
CA GLY A 96 -14.96 -18.29 8.56
C GLY A 96 -13.55 -18.88 8.71
N GLU A 97 -13.16 -19.87 7.89
CA GLU A 97 -11.80 -20.42 7.89
C GLU A 97 -10.78 -19.40 7.43
N ALA A 98 -11.13 -18.59 6.42
CA ALA A 98 -10.32 -17.48 5.97
C ALA A 98 -10.12 -16.46 7.11
N VAL A 99 -11.19 -16.12 7.84
CA VAL A 99 -11.14 -15.21 9.01
C VAL A 99 -10.27 -15.80 10.12
N ARG A 100 -10.34 -17.12 10.35
CA ARG A 100 -9.52 -17.84 11.33
C ARG A 100 -8.04 -17.80 10.98
N ALA A 101 -7.69 -18.21 9.76
CA ALA A 101 -6.30 -18.20 9.27
C ALA A 101 -5.70 -16.78 9.20
N TRP A 102 -6.52 -15.76 8.93
CA TRP A 102 -6.08 -14.35 8.94
C TRP A 102 -5.55 -13.89 10.30
N GLY A 103 -6.01 -14.54 11.38
CA GLY A 103 -5.55 -14.31 12.74
C GLY A 103 -5.53 -12.82 13.11
N ARG A 104 -4.40 -12.36 13.63
CA ARG A 104 -4.27 -11.01 14.21
C ARG A 104 -3.74 -9.96 13.24
N LEU A 105 -3.74 -10.19 11.92
CA LEU A 105 -3.27 -9.21 10.92
C LEU A 105 -4.05 -7.88 10.94
N GLY A 106 -5.24 -7.86 11.56
CA GLY A 106 -6.11 -6.67 11.62
C GLY A 106 -6.97 -6.54 10.37
N TYR A 107 -8.00 -5.70 10.44
CA TYR A 107 -8.99 -5.50 9.37
C TYR A 107 -9.51 -6.83 8.78
N PRO A 108 -10.14 -7.70 9.61
CA PRO A 108 -10.46 -9.09 9.24
C PRO A 108 -11.46 -9.22 8.09
N ARG A 109 -12.22 -8.16 7.76
CA ARG A 109 -13.06 -8.13 6.55
C ARG A 109 -12.27 -8.36 5.26
N ARG A 110 -10.96 -8.08 5.26
CA ARG A 110 -10.07 -8.39 4.13
C ARG A 110 -9.99 -9.89 3.86
N ALA A 111 -10.08 -10.74 4.89
CA ALA A 111 -10.12 -12.19 4.72
C ALA A 111 -11.38 -12.64 3.99
N LEU A 112 -12.56 -12.10 4.38
CA LEU A 112 -13.83 -12.36 3.69
C LEU A 112 -13.79 -11.89 2.24
N ARG A 113 -13.22 -10.71 1.99
CA ARG A 113 -13.06 -10.17 0.63
C ARG A 113 -12.13 -11.03 -0.22
N LEU A 114 -11.00 -11.49 0.34
CA LEU A 114 -10.08 -12.38 -0.36
C LEU A 114 -10.72 -13.74 -0.65
N HIS A 115 -11.49 -14.29 0.29
CA HIS A 115 -12.29 -15.50 0.07
C HIS A 115 -13.31 -15.30 -1.05
N GLY A 116 -14.10 -14.22 -1.01
CA GLY A 116 -15.05 -13.89 -2.09
C GLY A 116 -14.39 -13.67 -3.45
N ALA A 117 -13.19 -13.08 -3.48
CA ALA A 117 -12.38 -12.98 -4.70
C ALA A 117 -11.96 -14.36 -5.20
N ALA A 118 -11.53 -15.26 -4.32
CA ALA A 118 -11.13 -16.62 -4.67
C ALA A 118 -12.31 -17.45 -5.23
N VAL A 119 -13.50 -17.31 -4.64
CA VAL A 119 -14.74 -17.90 -5.17
C VAL A 119 -15.02 -17.37 -6.58
N ALA A 120 -15.03 -16.04 -6.75
CA ALA A 120 -15.29 -15.42 -8.04
C ALA A 120 -14.24 -15.79 -9.12
N ILE A 121 -12.96 -15.95 -8.75
CA ILE A 121 -11.90 -16.44 -9.64
C ILE A 121 -12.18 -17.88 -10.06
N THR A 122 -12.58 -18.73 -9.13
CA THR A 122 -12.87 -20.14 -9.39
C THR A 122 -14.07 -20.28 -10.34
N GLU A 123 -15.15 -19.57 -10.09
CA GLU A 123 -16.40 -19.67 -10.85
C GLU A 123 -16.34 -18.98 -12.22
N ARG A 124 -15.73 -17.79 -12.29
CA ARG A 124 -15.81 -16.92 -13.48
C ARG A 124 -14.55 -16.93 -14.34
N HIS A 125 -13.42 -17.40 -13.80
CA HIS A 125 -12.11 -17.32 -14.44
C HIS A 125 -11.35 -18.66 -14.44
N GLY A 126 -12.03 -19.78 -14.23
CA GLY A 126 -11.43 -21.12 -14.32
C GLY A 126 -10.41 -21.43 -13.22
N GLY A 127 -10.40 -20.68 -12.13
CA GLY A 127 -9.46 -20.86 -11.02
C GLY A 127 -8.13 -20.13 -11.17
N ASP A 128 -7.95 -19.36 -12.24
CA ASP A 128 -6.76 -18.54 -12.46
C ASP A 128 -7.08 -17.06 -12.26
N VAL A 129 -6.20 -16.36 -11.54
CA VAL A 129 -6.35 -14.91 -11.33
C VAL A 129 -6.38 -14.21 -12.71
N PRO A 130 -7.39 -13.39 -13.03
CA PRO A 130 -7.46 -12.79 -14.35
C PRO A 130 -6.28 -11.83 -14.60
N ARG A 131 -5.77 -11.83 -15.84
CA ARG A 131 -4.70 -10.94 -16.28
C ARG A 131 -5.21 -9.54 -16.65
N ASP A 132 -6.44 -9.45 -17.13
CA ASP A 132 -7.04 -8.17 -17.53
C ASP A 132 -7.35 -7.30 -16.31
N HIS A 133 -6.99 -6.02 -16.38
CA HIS A 133 -7.18 -5.08 -15.28
C HIS A 133 -8.65 -4.84 -14.95
N ALA A 134 -9.54 -4.78 -15.95
CA ALA A 134 -10.96 -4.57 -15.72
C ALA A 134 -11.59 -5.80 -15.04
N GLN A 135 -11.17 -7.00 -15.42
CA GLN A 135 -11.56 -8.24 -14.74
C GLN A 135 -11.06 -8.29 -13.29
N LEU A 136 -9.82 -7.88 -13.02
CA LEU A 136 -9.30 -7.75 -11.65
C LEU A 136 -10.16 -6.78 -10.83
N LEU A 137 -10.51 -5.62 -11.37
CA LEU A 137 -11.33 -4.63 -10.70
C LEU A 137 -12.78 -5.11 -10.43
N ALA A 138 -13.29 -6.03 -11.25
CA ALA A 138 -14.61 -6.63 -11.07
C ALA A 138 -14.65 -7.75 -10.00
N LEU A 139 -13.52 -8.10 -9.38
CA LEU A 139 -13.47 -9.08 -8.30
C LEU A 139 -13.91 -8.45 -6.95
N PRO A 140 -14.63 -9.21 -6.11
CA PRO A 140 -15.05 -8.75 -4.79
C PRO A 140 -13.88 -8.21 -3.95
N GLY A 141 -14.02 -6.99 -3.45
CA GLY A 141 -13.05 -6.38 -2.54
C GLY A 141 -11.73 -5.94 -3.16
N ILE A 142 -11.59 -6.03 -4.49
CA ILE A 142 -10.46 -5.45 -5.23
C ILE A 142 -10.85 -4.03 -5.68
N GLY A 143 -10.05 -3.04 -5.28
CA GLY A 143 -10.18 -1.66 -5.74
C GLY A 143 -9.07 -1.25 -6.71
N GLU A 144 -9.08 0.01 -7.14
CA GLU A 144 -8.09 0.59 -8.09
C GLU A 144 -6.64 0.20 -7.75
N TYR A 145 -6.25 0.34 -6.47
CA TYR A 145 -4.91 0.02 -6.01
C TYR A 145 -4.56 -1.45 -6.22
N THR A 146 -5.39 -2.37 -5.70
CA THR A 146 -5.09 -3.80 -5.71
C THR A 146 -5.10 -4.36 -7.13
N ALA A 147 -6.03 -3.89 -7.99
CA ALA A 147 -6.05 -4.28 -9.40
C ALA A 147 -4.76 -3.84 -10.12
N ALA A 148 -4.34 -2.58 -9.95
CA ALA A 148 -3.10 -2.07 -10.51
C ALA A 148 -1.86 -2.82 -9.97
N ALA A 149 -1.82 -3.11 -8.66
CA ALA A 149 -0.72 -3.83 -8.04
C ALA A 149 -0.60 -5.26 -8.56
N VAL A 150 -1.70 -6.02 -8.64
CA VAL A 150 -1.68 -7.38 -9.19
C VAL A 150 -1.30 -7.36 -10.68
N ALA A 151 -1.91 -6.48 -11.49
CA ALA A 151 -1.58 -6.36 -12.90
C ALA A 151 -0.10 -6.02 -13.14
N SER A 152 0.46 -5.14 -12.31
CA SER A 152 1.86 -4.74 -12.42
C SER A 152 2.83 -5.80 -11.91
N PHE A 153 2.63 -6.29 -10.68
CA PHE A 153 3.58 -7.18 -10.01
C PHE A 153 3.50 -8.63 -10.48
N ALA A 154 2.31 -9.14 -10.79
CA ALA A 154 2.15 -10.52 -11.25
C ALA A 154 2.29 -10.66 -12.77
N TYR A 155 1.84 -9.65 -13.52
CA TYR A 155 1.72 -9.74 -14.98
C TYR A 155 2.63 -8.81 -15.76
N GLY A 156 3.43 -8.00 -15.07
CA GLY A 156 4.40 -7.09 -15.67
C GLY A 156 3.76 -5.92 -16.41
N GLN A 157 2.48 -5.62 -16.18
CA GLN A 157 1.75 -4.62 -16.95
C GLN A 157 2.04 -3.19 -16.47
N ARG A 158 1.90 -2.24 -17.40
CA ARG A 158 2.01 -0.80 -17.13
C ARG A 158 0.77 -0.26 -16.41
N HIS A 159 0.85 -0.20 -15.07
CA HIS A 159 -0.15 0.46 -14.22
C HIS A 159 0.50 1.33 -13.15
N ALA A 160 -0.15 2.45 -12.82
CA ALA A 160 0.30 3.33 -11.74
C ALA A 160 -0.10 2.75 -10.37
N VAL A 161 0.85 2.14 -9.66
CA VAL A 161 0.64 1.60 -8.31
C VAL A 161 0.93 2.68 -7.27
N LEU A 162 -0.12 3.15 -6.58
CA LEU A 162 -0.05 4.36 -5.77
C LEU A 162 -0.43 4.11 -4.30
N ASP A 163 0.46 3.43 -3.57
CA ASP A 163 0.32 3.24 -2.11
C ASP A 163 0.81 4.46 -1.31
N THR A 164 0.76 4.38 0.02
CA THR A 164 1.23 5.48 0.88
C THR A 164 2.73 5.74 0.79
N ASN A 165 3.54 4.75 0.37
CA ASN A 165 4.98 4.88 0.19
C ASN A 165 5.30 5.63 -1.10
N VAL A 166 4.75 5.18 -2.23
CA VAL A 166 4.92 5.81 -3.54
C VAL A 166 4.39 7.24 -3.53
N ARG A 167 3.20 7.48 -2.95
CA ARG A 167 2.64 8.84 -2.80
C ARG A 167 3.60 9.78 -2.08
N ARG A 168 4.26 9.30 -1.02
CA ARG A 168 5.24 10.09 -0.28
C ARG A 168 6.52 10.34 -1.08
N VAL A 169 7.02 9.34 -1.80
CA VAL A 169 8.15 9.51 -2.71
C VAL A 169 7.84 10.58 -3.74
N PHE A 170 6.67 10.53 -4.39
CA PHE A 170 6.30 11.50 -5.42
C PHE A 170 6.05 12.90 -4.86
N ALA A 171 5.36 13.01 -3.71
CA ALA A 171 5.15 14.27 -3.03
C ALA A 171 6.48 14.98 -2.71
N ARG A 172 7.47 14.24 -2.20
CA ARG A 172 8.78 14.80 -1.85
C ARG A 172 9.67 15.04 -3.08
N ALA A 173 9.80 14.04 -3.95
CA ALA A 173 10.73 14.10 -5.08
C ALA A 173 10.28 15.10 -6.15
N VAL A 174 8.97 15.18 -6.42
CA VAL A 174 8.44 15.99 -7.53
C VAL A 174 7.67 17.20 -7.03
N SER A 175 6.73 17.03 -6.11
CA SER A 175 5.89 18.15 -5.64
C SER A 175 6.56 19.04 -4.59
N GLY A 176 7.74 18.67 -4.08
CA GLY A 176 8.48 19.46 -3.09
C GLY A 176 7.86 19.50 -1.69
N THR A 177 6.88 18.64 -1.37
CA THR A 177 6.17 18.66 -0.09
C THR A 177 6.50 17.46 0.79
N GLN A 178 6.50 17.65 2.12
CA GLN A 178 6.87 16.59 3.06
C GLN A 178 5.90 15.40 3.03
N TYR A 179 4.59 15.68 2.89
CA TYR A 179 3.54 14.67 2.90
C TYR A 179 2.50 14.90 1.80
N PRO A 180 2.01 13.82 1.16
CA PRO A 180 0.85 13.90 0.28
C PRO A 180 -0.43 14.19 1.09
N PRO A 181 -1.52 14.65 0.46
CA PRO A 181 -2.83 14.81 1.11
C PRO A 181 -3.33 13.54 1.83
N ASN A 182 -4.29 13.67 2.75
CA ASN A 182 -4.78 12.51 3.53
C ASN A 182 -5.44 11.44 2.64
N ALA A 183 -6.20 11.86 1.62
CA ALA A 183 -6.80 10.99 0.62
C ALA A 183 -6.12 11.18 -0.73
N THR A 184 -6.10 10.12 -1.55
CA THR A 184 -5.51 10.17 -2.90
C THR A 184 -6.33 11.08 -3.82
N THR A 185 -5.70 12.12 -4.34
CA THR A 185 -6.33 13.15 -5.18
C THR A 185 -6.23 12.84 -6.68
N ALA A 186 -7.00 13.55 -7.50
CA ALA A 186 -6.87 13.49 -8.96
C ALA A 186 -5.50 14.00 -9.44
N ALA A 187 -4.93 15.00 -8.76
CA ALA A 187 -3.60 15.53 -9.04
C ALA A 187 -2.50 14.49 -8.82
N GLU A 188 -2.57 13.75 -7.71
CA GLU A 188 -1.63 12.64 -7.44
C GLU A 188 -1.74 11.53 -8.49
N ARG A 189 -2.96 11.19 -8.92
CA ARG A 189 -3.15 10.21 -10.01
C ARG A 189 -2.59 10.71 -11.34
N LYS A 190 -2.76 11.98 -11.67
CA LYS A 190 -2.20 12.60 -12.88
C LYS A 190 -0.66 12.57 -12.84
N LEU A 191 -0.07 12.93 -11.70
CA LEU A 191 1.37 12.87 -11.51
C LEU A 191 1.91 11.44 -11.64
N ALA A 192 1.27 10.47 -10.99
CA ALA A 192 1.69 9.07 -11.08
C ALA A 192 1.65 8.53 -12.51
N ARG A 193 0.64 8.92 -13.31
CA ARG A 193 0.59 8.58 -14.75
C ARG A 193 1.69 9.27 -15.56
N ALA A 194 1.99 10.54 -15.26
CA ALA A 194 3.07 11.27 -15.94
C ALA A 194 4.47 10.70 -15.62
N LEU A 195 4.62 10.02 -14.48
CA LEU A 195 5.83 9.34 -14.05
C LEU A 195 5.82 7.84 -14.41
N LEU A 196 4.89 7.36 -15.25
CA LEU A 196 4.80 5.95 -15.59
C LEU A 196 5.61 5.68 -16.87
N PRO A 197 6.72 4.91 -16.83
CA PRO A 197 7.48 4.54 -18.02
C PRO A 197 6.59 3.94 -19.10
N GLU A 198 6.83 4.24 -20.39
CA GLU A 198 6.00 3.72 -21.50
C GLU A 198 6.14 2.22 -21.73
N ASP A 199 7.32 1.65 -21.44
CA ASP A 199 7.57 0.20 -21.53
C ASP A 199 7.02 -0.54 -20.31
N ASP A 200 6.24 -1.61 -20.54
CA ASP A 200 5.58 -2.45 -19.53
C ASP A 200 6.57 -3.03 -18.51
N GLY A 201 7.68 -3.61 -18.99
CA GLY A 201 8.69 -4.21 -18.11
C GLY A 201 9.36 -3.17 -17.21
N THR A 202 9.63 -1.99 -17.75
CA THR A 202 10.21 -0.87 -17.00
C THR A 202 9.19 -0.25 -16.04
N ALA A 203 7.93 -0.15 -16.43
CA ALA A 203 6.86 0.38 -15.60
C ALA A 203 6.59 -0.51 -14.36
N SER A 204 6.56 -1.83 -14.54
CA SER A 204 6.38 -2.78 -13.44
C SER A 204 7.57 -2.79 -12.48
N ARG A 205 8.81 -2.76 -12.99
CA ARG A 205 10.01 -2.57 -12.16
C ARG A 205 9.98 -1.24 -11.40
N TRP A 206 9.59 -0.16 -12.05
CA TRP A 206 9.43 1.16 -11.42
C TRP A 206 8.39 1.15 -10.30
N ALA A 207 7.25 0.48 -10.49
CA ALA A 207 6.23 0.35 -9.46
C ALA A 207 6.78 -0.33 -8.20
N ALA A 208 7.49 -1.45 -8.36
CA ALA A 208 8.10 -2.16 -7.22
C ALA A 208 9.24 -1.35 -6.58
N ALA A 209 10.11 -0.76 -7.40
CA ALA A 209 11.28 -0.01 -6.95
C ALA A 209 10.91 1.28 -6.20
N SER A 210 9.93 2.03 -6.69
CA SER A 210 9.45 3.26 -6.03
C SER A 210 8.74 2.96 -4.70
N MET A 211 7.99 1.85 -4.62
CA MET A 211 7.39 1.39 -3.38
C MET A 211 8.47 0.97 -2.37
N GLU A 212 9.49 0.22 -2.79
CA GLU A 212 10.61 -0.19 -1.94
C GLU A 212 11.42 1.00 -1.44
N LEU A 213 11.69 1.98 -2.30
CA LEU A 213 12.38 3.21 -1.94
C LEU A 213 11.61 3.97 -0.85
N GLY A 214 10.29 4.08 -0.99
CA GLY A 214 9.43 4.68 0.02
C GLY A 214 9.44 3.89 1.33
N ALA A 215 9.48 2.56 1.26
CA ALA A 215 9.46 1.70 2.44
C ALA A 215 10.78 1.73 3.24
N LEU A 216 11.94 1.82 2.57
CA LEU A 216 13.25 1.62 3.20
C LEU A 216 14.07 2.89 3.38
N VAL A 217 13.93 3.88 2.49
CA VAL A 217 14.81 5.05 2.45
C VAL A 217 14.02 6.33 2.67
N CYS A 218 13.01 6.57 1.84
CA CYS A 218 12.14 7.72 1.93
C CYS A 218 10.97 7.45 2.90
N THR A 219 11.28 7.06 4.13
CA THR A 219 10.30 6.73 5.17
C THR A 219 9.54 7.97 5.66
N ALA A 220 8.35 7.77 6.25
CA ALA A 220 7.52 8.87 6.73
C ALA A 220 8.21 9.66 7.85
N LYS A 221 8.93 8.96 8.73
CA LYS A 221 9.77 9.51 9.81
C LYS A 221 11.17 8.95 9.64
N ASN A 222 12.19 9.76 9.93
CA ASN A 222 13.61 9.38 9.89
C ASN A 222 14.07 8.93 8.50
N GLU A 223 13.76 9.70 7.45
CA GLU A 223 14.21 9.39 6.10
C GLU A 223 15.73 9.48 5.97
N THR A 224 16.33 8.54 5.25
CA THR A 224 17.79 8.42 5.10
C THR A 224 18.25 9.02 3.78
N CYS A 225 18.00 10.33 3.58
CA CYS A 225 18.25 11.01 2.30
C CYS A 225 19.68 10.86 1.75
N ALA A 226 20.70 10.69 2.59
CA ALA A 226 22.07 10.44 2.14
C ALA A 226 22.23 9.13 1.35
N ARG A 227 21.34 8.16 1.57
CA ARG A 227 21.29 6.87 0.87
C ARG A 227 20.28 6.83 -0.27
N CYS A 228 19.60 7.94 -0.56
CA CYS A 228 18.56 7.99 -1.58
C CYS A 228 19.17 8.15 -2.97
N PRO A 229 18.88 7.25 -3.93
CA PRO A 229 19.46 7.28 -5.28
C PRO A 229 19.04 8.53 -6.10
N ILE A 230 17.97 9.22 -5.68
CA ILE A 230 17.46 10.44 -6.31
C ILE A 230 17.62 11.68 -5.42
N ALA A 231 18.52 11.64 -4.42
CA ALA A 231 18.71 12.75 -3.48
C ALA A 231 19.09 14.07 -4.18
N GLY A 232 19.89 14.02 -5.23
CA GLY A 232 20.29 15.20 -6.01
C GLY A 232 19.18 15.81 -6.86
N GLN A 233 18.05 15.11 -7.02
CA GLN A 233 16.92 15.53 -7.88
C GLN A 233 15.63 15.76 -7.07
N CYS A 234 15.64 15.47 -5.77
CA CYS A 234 14.44 15.52 -4.92
C CYS A 234 14.10 16.97 -4.55
N ALA A 235 13.00 17.50 -5.10
CA ALA A 235 12.55 18.87 -4.88
C ALA A 235 12.45 19.25 -3.39
N TRP A 236 11.85 18.38 -2.55
CA TRP A 236 11.69 18.63 -1.11
C TRP A 236 13.04 18.69 -0.39
N ARG A 237 14.00 17.84 -0.78
CA ARG A 237 15.35 17.86 -0.21
C ARG A 237 16.11 19.11 -0.64
N LEU A 238 16.05 19.47 -1.92
CA LEU A 238 16.72 20.65 -2.47
C LEU A 238 16.18 21.95 -1.87
N ALA A 239 14.92 21.97 -1.46
CA ALA A 239 14.30 23.06 -0.70
C ALA A 239 14.67 23.08 0.80
N GLY A 240 15.61 22.23 1.26
CA GLY A 240 16.02 22.19 2.67
C GLY A 240 15.08 21.40 3.59
N LYS A 241 14.24 20.52 3.03
CA LYS A 241 13.26 19.68 3.77
C LYS A 241 12.27 20.48 4.63
N PRO A 242 11.52 21.44 4.05
CA PRO A 242 10.54 22.21 4.80
C PRO A 242 9.54 21.29 5.51
N ALA A 243 9.22 21.62 6.76
CA ALA A 243 8.29 20.87 7.58
C ALA A 243 6.85 21.05 7.08
N HIS A 244 6.00 20.06 7.37
CA HIS A 244 4.58 20.16 7.09
C HIS A 244 3.91 21.20 8.00
N GLU A 245 3.25 22.18 7.39
CA GLU A 245 2.56 23.28 8.10
C GLU A 245 1.11 22.94 8.50
N GLY A 246 0.58 21.80 8.05
CA GLY A 246 -0.78 21.36 8.36
C GLY A 246 -0.93 20.70 9.74
N PRO A 247 -2.16 20.29 10.10
CA PRO A 247 -2.42 19.67 11.40
C PRO A 247 -1.59 18.41 11.60
N ALA A 248 -1.19 18.20 12.86
CA ALA A 248 -0.40 17.02 13.22
C ALA A 248 -1.14 15.73 12.85
N ARG A 249 -0.46 14.84 12.12
CA ARG A 249 -0.96 13.50 11.78
C ARG A 249 -0.86 12.59 13.00
N ARG A 250 -1.84 12.69 13.91
CA ARG A 250 -1.93 11.85 15.13
C ARG A 250 -2.62 10.53 14.82
N GLY A 251 -2.03 9.43 15.27
CA GLY A 251 -2.68 8.12 15.28
C GLY A 251 -3.56 7.96 16.52
N GLN A 252 -4.68 7.26 16.39
CA GLN A 252 -5.52 6.88 17.53
C GLN A 252 -4.84 5.77 18.34
N THR A 253 -4.93 5.83 19.67
CA THR A 253 -4.49 4.76 20.59
C THR A 253 -5.36 3.52 20.44
N TYR A 254 -4.78 2.32 20.62
CA TYR A 254 -5.50 1.05 20.46
C TYR A 254 -6.28 0.65 21.72
N ALA A 255 -5.70 0.89 22.89
CA ALA A 255 -6.32 0.57 24.16
C ALA A 255 -7.65 1.32 24.34
N GLY A 256 -8.68 0.60 24.81
CA GLY A 256 -10.01 1.13 25.11
C GLY A 256 -10.92 1.35 23.89
N THR A 257 -10.43 1.07 22.67
CA THR A 257 -11.21 1.29 21.45
C THR A 257 -12.06 0.08 21.06
N ASP A 258 -13.15 0.31 20.32
CA ASP A 258 -14.01 -0.77 19.81
C ASP A 258 -13.24 -1.79 18.96
N ARG A 259 -12.19 -1.37 18.24
CA ARG A 259 -11.31 -2.29 17.50
C ARG A 259 -10.60 -3.30 18.42
N GLN A 260 -10.26 -2.91 19.65
CA GLN A 260 -9.67 -3.82 20.63
C GLN A 260 -10.70 -4.85 21.08
N VAL A 261 -11.90 -4.38 21.45
CA VAL A 261 -12.99 -5.25 21.92
C VAL A 261 -13.38 -6.25 20.84
N ARG A 262 -13.59 -5.79 19.61
CA ARG A 262 -13.85 -6.62 18.42
C ARG A 262 -12.75 -7.66 18.19
N GLY A 263 -11.49 -7.25 18.32
CA GLY A 263 -10.34 -8.15 18.17
C GLY A 263 -10.33 -9.27 19.21
N LYS A 264 -10.70 -8.97 20.47
CA LYS A 264 -10.81 -9.97 21.54
C LYS A 264 -12.00 -10.91 21.34
N LEU A 265 -13.17 -10.39 20.95
CA LEU A 265 -14.35 -11.20 20.64
C LEU A 265 -14.07 -12.19 19.50
N LEU A 266 -13.44 -11.70 18.41
CA LEU A 266 -13.02 -12.56 17.30
C LEU A 266 -11.97 -13.59 17.72
N ALA A 267 -11.10 -13.31 18.70
CA ALA A 267 -10.14 -14.31 19.16
C ALA A 267 -10.87 -15.53 19.74
N VAL A 268 -11.88 -15.31 20.59
CA VAL A 268 -12.70 -16.41 21.14
C VAL A 268 -13.36 -17.23 20.04
N LEU A 269 -13.95 -16.56 19.04
CA LEU A 269 -14.64 -17.25 17.94
C LEU A 269 -13.69 -18.02 17.01
N ARG A 270 -12.44 -17.58 16.88
CA ARG A 270 -11.42 -18.29 16.10
C ARG A 270 -10.93 -19.54 16.79
N ASP A 271 -10.79 -19.49 18.12
CA ASP A 271 -10.30 -20.61 18.91
C ASP A 271 -11.40 -21.67 19.13
N ALA A 272 -12.67 -21.30 18.92
CA ALA A 272 -13.80 -22.19 19.01
C ALA A 272 -14.02 -23.04 17.74
N ILE A 273 -14.33 -24.33 17.96
CA ILE A 273 -14.71 -25.29 16.92
C ILE A 273 -16.24 -25.40 16.81
N THR A 274 -16.95 -25.16 17.92
CA THR A 274 -18.42 -25.14 17.99
C THR A 274 -18.94 -23.72 18.21
N PRO A 275 -20.24 -23.45 17.96
CA PRO A 275 -20.83 -22.17 18.30
C PRO A 275 -20.59 -21.78 19.77
N VAL A 276 -20.30 -20.50 19.99
CA VAL A 276 -19.92 -19.91 21.27
C VAL A 276 -21.14 -19.26 21.93
N PRO A 277 -21.51 -19.64 23.16
CA PRO A 277 -22.58 -18.97 23.91
C PRO A 277 -22.25 -17.52 24.23
N GLN A 278 -23.27 -16.65 24.23
CA GLN A 278 -23.14 -15.24 24.59
C GLN A 278 -22.43 -15.04 25.93
N ALA A 279 -22.74 -15.87 26.93
CA ALA A 279 -22.12 -15.81 28.25
C ALA A 279 -20.60 -15.96 28.26
N VAL A 280 -20.02 -16.61 27.24
CA VAL A 280 -18.56 -16.69 27.06
C VAL A 280 -18.02 -15.37 26.51
N LEU A 281 -18.67 -14.81 25.49
CA LEU A 281 -18.32 -13.51 24.92
C LEU A 281 -18.47 -12.39 25.95
N ASP A 282 -19.44 -12.49 26.85
CA ASP A 282 -19.69 -11.50 27.89
C ASP A 282 -18.52 -11.32 28.87
N ARG A 283 -17.67 -12.33 29.02
CA ARG A 283 -16.49 -12.29 29.91
C ARG A 283 -15.25 -11.66 29.25
N VAL A 284 -15.32 -11.30 27.97
CA VAL A 284 -14.16 -10.82 27.19
C VAL A 284 -13.81 -9.36 27.49
N TRP A 285 -14.80 -8.58 27.92
CA TRP A 285 -14.68 -7.14 28.13
C TRP A 285 -15.68 -6.67 29.16
N ASP A 286 -15.23 -5.88 30.13
CA ASP A 286 -16.02 -5.54 31.32
C ASP A 286 -17.14 -4.52 31.03
N GLU A 287 -16.96 -3.62 30.05
CA GLU A 287 -17.95 -2.60 29.68
C GLU A 287 -19.05 -3.16 28.76
N PRO A 288 -20.29 -3.39 29.25
CA PRO A 288 -21.29 -4.17 28.50
C PRO A 288 -21.78 -3.48 27.22
N VAL A 289 -22.00 -2.16 27.28
CA VAL A 289 -22.50 -1.36 26.13
C VAL A 289 -21.48 -1.36 24.99
N GLN A 290 -20.19 -1.20 25.32
CA GLN A 290 -19.13 -1.22 24.33
C GLN A 290 -18.98 -2.61 23.71
N ARG A 291 -19.06 -3.67 24.54
CA ARG A 291 -18.99 -5.06 24.11
C ARG A 291 -20.12 -5.43 23.16
N ALA A 292 -21.36 -5.08 23.51
CA ALA A 292 -22.54 -5.32 22.67
C ALA A 292 -22.39 -4.61 21.31
N ARG A 293 -22.08 -3.31 21.32
CA ARG A 293 -21.84 -2.54 20.08
C ARG A 293 -20.71 -3.14 19.22
N ALA A 294 -19.64 -3.61 19.85
CA ALA A 294 -18.54 -4.27 19.16
C ALA A 294 -18.98 -5.58 18.50
N LEU A 295 -19.77 -6.40 19.19
CA LEU A 295 -20.32 -7.66 18.67
C LEU A 295 -21.32 -7.41 17.53
N ASP A 296 -22.25 -6.47 17.70
CA ASP A 296 -23.22 -6.10 16.66
C ASP A 296 -22.52 -5.61 15.40
N GLY A 297 -21.45 -4.81 15.56
CA GLY A 297 -20.64 -4.39 14.43
C GLY A 297 -19.91 -5.56 13.76
N LEU A 298 -19.56 -6.63 14.48
CA LEU A 298 -18.95 -7.82 13.87
C LEU A 298 -19.97 -8.62 13.07
N VAL A 299 -21.20 -8.70 13.58
CA VAL A 299 -22.34 -9.31 12.88
C VAL A 299 -22.68 -8.55 11.61
N SER A 300 -22.82 -7.22 11.71
CA SER A 300 -23.10 -6.34 10.56
C SER A 300 -22.02 -6.40 9.48
N ASP A 301 -20.76 -6.63 9.88
CA ASP A 301 -19.65 -6.78 8.95
C ASP A 301 -19.56 -8.17 8.30
N GLY A 302 -20.43 -9.11 8.67
CA GLY A 302 -20.43 -10.50 8.22
C GLY A 302 -19.30 -11.34 8.82
N LEU A 303 -18.65 -10.87 9.87
CA LEU A 303 -17.52 -11.57 10.52
C LEU A 303 -17.97 -12.59 11.57
N VAL A 304 -19.22 -12.47 12.02
CA VAL A 304 -19.83 -13.31 13.05
C VAL A 304 -21.28 -13.57 12.67
N GLU A 305 -21.71 -14.82 12.74
CA GLU A 305 -23.10 -15.22 12.55
C GLU A 305 -23.77 -15.43 13.92
N PRO A 306 -24.87 -14.72 14.22
CA PRO A 306 -25.73 -15.05 15.35
C PRO A 306 -26.62 -16.25 15.01
N LEU A 307 -26.82 -17.13 15.99
CA LEU A 307 -27.66 -18.33 15.90
C LEU A 307 -28.75 -18.30 16.98
N PRO A 308 -29.83 -19.10 16.82
CA PRO A 308 -30.84 -19.26 17.86
C PRO A 308 -30.23 -19.68 19.21
N GLY A 309 -30.83 -19.22 20.31
CA GLY A 309 -30.38 -19.54 21.67
C GLY A 309 -29.16 -18.74 22.16
N GLY A 310 -28.83 -17.61 21.52
CA GLY A 310 -27.74 -16.75 21.96
C GLY A 310 -26.35 -17.36 21.70
N LEU A 311 -26.22 -18.08 20.59
CA LEU A 311 -24.98 -18.68 20.14
C LEU A 311 -24.38 -17.86 18.98
N TYR A 312 -23.06 -17.85 18.87
CA TYR A 312 -22.33 -17.11 17.84
C TYR A 312 -21.24 -17.98 17.20
N ARG A 313 -20.99 -17.81 15.92
CA ARG A 313 -19.90 -18.51 15.22
C ARG A 313 -19.25 -17.64 14.14
N LEU A 314 -18.15 -18.11 13.58
CA LEU A 314 -17.61 -17.57 12.33
C LEU A 314 -18.51 -17.98 11.14
N PRO A 315 -18.51 -17.21 10.03
CA PRO A 315 -19.45 -17.41 8.94
C PRO A 315 -19.21 -18.71 8.16
N LEU A 316 -20.30 -19.34 7.71
CA LEU A 316 -20.25 -20.55 6.89
C LEU A 316 -20.57 -20.33 5.40
N THR A 317 -21.21 -19.21 5.06
CA THR A 317 -21.64 -18.86 3.71
C THR A 317 -21.29 -17.42 3.37
#